data_AF-A0A1M5UCD9-F1
#
_entry.id   AF-A0A1M5UCD9-F1
#
_cell.length_a   1.000
_cell.length_b   1.000
_cell.length_c   1.000
_cell.angle_alpha   90.00
_cell.angle_beta   90.00
_cell.angle_gamma   90.00
#
_symmetry.space_group_name_H-M   'P 1'
#
loop_
_entity.id
_entity.type
_entity.pdbx_description
1 polymer ?
#
loop_
_entity_poly.entity_id
_entity_poly.type
_entity_poly.pdbx_seq_one_letter_code
_entity_poly.pdbx_strand_id
1 'polypeptide(L)'
;MGMYENAESAFPTVQSDCLRRVLVVDDSRAQRRILTLMLKRWGFEVAEAEDAVSALHLCAEFVPDLVISDWMMPGMTGVEFCRAFRDISRDSYGYFILLTSKTDKAAVASGLESGADDFLSKPVNADELRARINAGARLLAMQREVMNKNALIAETLAELQKVHASINKDLQQARILQQSLMPTRSAKFGKSRVSVLLHSCGQVGGDLAGMFGTESGDFGLFSLDVSGHGITSAMMTARVSGYLSSKHPDENLALCRDGSGYRFLPPKTVASRLNDRMVDQPGVTEYLTMAYMQVSASGQARFVQAGHPAPLLLRADGTASFVGDGGLPVGLIAGATYEEHDLKLNAGDRVLLYSDGFTEAILPDGSMLNEEGLMTLALSVADDATGPDFLDALYDALKTKTAFAGELEDDVSAAFLEYGGP
;
A
#
# COMPACT_ATOMS: atom_id res chain seq x y z
N MET A 1 -61.31 -44.17 11.82
CA MET A 1 -60.58 -44.92 10.77
C MET A 1 -60.26 -43.89 9.69
N GLY A 2 -59.05 -43.37 9.50
CA GLY A 2 -57.75 -43.70 10.06
C GLY A 2 -57.01 -42.48 10.64
N MET A 3 -56.32 -42.70 11.75
CA MET A 3 -55.46 -41.75 12.48
C MET A 3 -53.97 -42.03 12.19
N TYR A 4 -53.61 -42.35 10.94
CA TYR A 4 -52.23 -42.71 10.60
C TYR A 4 -51.83 -42.20 9.21
N GLU A 5 -51.77 -40.88 9.02
CA GLU A 5 -51.21 -40.31 7.78
C GLU A 5 -50.13 -39.24 8.00
N ASN A 6 -49.75 -38.94 9.25
CA ASN A 6 -48.71 -37.95 9.56
C ASN A 6 -47.58 -38.53 10.42
N ALA A 7 -46.85 -39.52 9.88
CA ALA A 7 -45.62 -40.03 10.50
C ALA A 7 -44.38 -39.87 9.61
N GLU A 8 -44.43 -38.99 8.60
CA GLU A 8 -43.29 -38.69 7.71
C GLU A 8 -42.59 -37.35 8.00
N SER A 9 -43.04 -36.54 8.97
CA SER A 9 -42.47 -35.20 9.20
C SER A 9 -41.98 -34.89 10.63
N ALA A 10 -41.59 -35.89 11.42
CA ALA A 10 -41.15 -35.68 12.81
C ALA A 10 -39.62 -35.68 13.03
N PHE A 11 -38.80 -35.75 11.97
CA PHE A 11 -37.35 -35.87 12.14
C PHE A 11 -36.60 -34.91 11.21
N PRO A 12 -35.78 -33.97 11.75
CA PRO A 12 -34.95 -33.12 10.92
C PRO A 12 -33.94 -33.98 10.15
N THR A 13 -33.85 -33.74 8.85
CA THR A 13 -32.92 -34.38 7.91
C THR A 13 -31.49 -34.18 8.39
N VAL A 14 -30.69 -35.25 8.43
CA VAL A 14 -29.23 -35.14 8.59
C VAL A 14 -28.74 -34.22 7.46
N GLN A 15 -27.95 -33.18 7.78
CA GLN A 15 -27.31 -32.33 6.77
C GLN A 15 -26.19 -33.13 6.09
N SER A 16 -26.56 -34.00 5.14
CA SER A 16 -25.74 -35.11 4.63
C SER A 16 -24.88 -34.80 3.39
N ASP A 17 -24.69 -33.54 2.99
CA ASP A 17 -23.91 -33.28 1.76
C ASP A 17 -22.40 -33.53 1.91
N CYS A 18 -21.89 -33.69 3.13
CA CYS A 18 -20.47 -33.93 3.40
C CYS A 18 -20.12 -35.33 3.93
N LEU A 19 -21.07 -36.04 4.55
CA LEU A 19 -20.93 -37.42 5.02
C LEU A 19 -21.94 -38.31 4.27
N ARG A 20 -21.47 -39.11 3.32
CA ARG A 20 -22.32 -39.97 2.50
C ARG A 20 -22.03 -41.46 2.69
N ARG A 21 -20.74 -41.80 2.83
CA ARG A 21 -20.23 -43.17 2.92
C ARG A 21 -19.79 -43.48 4.35
N VAL A 22 -20.43 -44.47 4.96
CA VAL A 22 -20.16 -44.91 6.34
C VAL A 22 -19.62 -46.33 6.34
N LEU A 23 -18.51 -46.57 7.02
CA LEU A 23 -17.98 -47.91 7.27
C LEU A 23 -18.31 -48.33 8.71
N VAL A 24 -19.05 -49.42 8.87
CA VAL A 24 -19.35 -50.01 10.19
C VAL A 24 -18.46 -51.23 10.40
N VAL A 25 -17.67 -51.20 11.48
CA VAL A 25 -16.72 -52.27 11.84
C VAL A 25 -17.08 -52.81 13.21
N ASP A 26 -17.50 -54.07 13.29
CA ASP A 26 -17.89 -54.71 14.55
C ASP A 26 -17.83 -56.23 14.34
N ASP A 27 -17.25 -56.99 15.27
CA ASP A 27 -17.13 -58.45 15.15
C ASP A 27 -18.49 -59.17 15.37
N SER A 28 -19.40 -58.53 16.10
CA SER A 28 -20.75 -59.02 16.32
C SER A 28 -21.65 -58.78 15.12
N ARG A 29 -21.92 -59.85 14.35
CA ARG A 29 -22.86 -59.82 13.22
C ARG A 29 -24.21 -59.19 13.56
N ALA A 30 -24.74 -59.41 14.77
CA ALA A 30 -26.01 -58.86 15.21
C ALA A 30 -25.94 -57.33 15.38
N GLN A 31 -24.91 -56.82 16.05
CA GLN A 31 -24.72 -55.38 16.29
C GLN A 31 -24.43 -54.64 14.98
N ARG A 32 -23.52 -55.18 14.16
CA ARG A 32 -23.19 -54.68 12.83
C ARG A 32 -24.44 -54.54 11.95
N ARG A 33 -25.33 -55.54 11.97
CA ARG A 33 -26.58 -55.53 11.19
C ARG A 33 -27.55 -54.46 11.67
N ILE A 34 -27.71 -54.28 12.98
CA ILE A 34 -28.60 -53.27 13.56
C ILE A 34 -28.13 -51.86 13.18
N LEU A 35 -26.84 -51.56 13.38
CA LEU A 35 -26.25 -50.26 13.02
C LEU A 35 -26.37 -49.97 11.54
N THR A 36 -26.08 -50.96 10.68
CA THR A 36 -26.19 -50.81 9.23
C THR A 36 -27.61 -50.47 8.80
N LEU A 37 -28.62 -51.21 9.28
CA LEU A 37 -30.02 -50.94 8.93
C LEU A 37 -30.46 -49.54 9.39
N MET A 38 -30.01 -49.11 10.57
CA MET A 38 -30.30 -47.79 11.10
C MET A 38 -29.69 -46.69 10.23
N LEU A 39 -28.41 -46.80 9.87
CA LEU A 39 -27.69 -45.83 9.04
C LEU A 39 -28.23 -45.79 7.60
N LYS A 40 -28.52 -46.95 7.00
CA LYS A 40 -29.17 -47.01 5.67
C LYS A 40 -30.54 -46.34 5.67
N ARG A 41 -31.33 -46.51 6.74
CA ARG A 41 -32.61 -45.81 6.90
C ARG A 41 -32.46 -44.29 7.03
N TRP A 42 -31.31 -43.81 7.50
CA TRP A 42 -30.97 -42.38 7.53
C TRP A 42 -30.37 -41.87 6.22
N GLY A 43 -30.26 -42.72 5.19
CA GLY A 43 -29.84 -42.32 3.84
C GLY A 43 -28.34 -42.47 3.57
N PHE A 44 -27.57 -43.07 4.48
CA PHE A 44 -26.15 -43.31 4.26
C PHE A 44 -25.90 -44.52 3.35
N GLU A 45 -24.85 -44.44 2.53
CA GLU A 45 -24.26 -45.59 1.88
C GLU A 45 -23.36 -46.30 2.89
N VAL A 46 -23.64 -47.56 3.21
CA VAL A 46 -22.98 -48.26 4.32
C VAL A 46 -22.24 -49.50 3.84
N ALA A 47 -20.93 -49.53 4.10
CA ALA A 47 -20.08 -50.71 3.99
C ALA A 47 -19.92 -51.37 5.38
N GLU A 48 -19.78 -52.69 5.40
CA GLU A 48 -19.68 -53.50 6.62
C GLU A 48 -18.35 -54.27 6.63
N ALA A 49 -17.65 -54.24 7.76
CA ALA A 49 -16.46 -55.06 8.02
C ALA A 49 -16.61 -55.81 9.34
N GLU A 50 -16.10 -57.03 9.40
CA GLU A 50 -16.15 -57.86 10.62
C GLU A 50 -14.88 -57.78 11.47
N ASP A 51 -13.80 -57.24 10.91
CA ASP A 51 -12.54 -57.01 11.61
C ASP A 51 -11.83 -55.77 11.04
N ALA A 52 -10.80 -55.29 11.73
CA ALA A 52 -10.04 -54.12 11.31
C ALA A 52 -9.26 -54.35 9.99
N VAL A 53 -8.86 -55.58 9.69
CA VAL A 53 -8.07 -55.89 8.49
C VAL A 53 -8.92 -55.71 7.25
N SER A 54 -10.10 -56.32 7.21
CA SER A 54 -11.10 -56.12 6.15
C SER A 54 -11.55 -54.65 6.07
N ALA A 55 -11.70 -53.98 7.21
CA ALA A 55 -12.01 -52.56 7.26
C ALA A 55 -10.93 -51.68 6.59
N LEU A 56 -9.64 -51.94 6.84
CA LEU A 56 -8.54 -51.21 6.19
C LEU A 56 -8.52 -51.37 4.67
N HIS A 57 -8.84 -52.56 4.15
CA HIS A 57 -9.00 -52.77 2.70
C HIS A 57 -10.16 -51.94 2.15
N LEU A 58 -11.30 -51.94 2.84
CA LEU A 58 -12.46 -51.13 2.46
C LEU A 58 -12.17 -49.62 2.55
N CYS A 59 -11.29 -49.17 3.45
CA CYS A 59 -10.91 -47.76 3.53
C CYS A 59 -10.26 -47.23 2.23
N ALA A 60 -9.57 -48.10 1.48
CA ALA A 60 -8.96 -47.74 0.20
C ALA A 60 -9.95 -47.77 -0.96
N GLU A 61 -10.87 -48.75 -1.00
CA GLU A 61 -11.81 -48.93 -2.11
C GLU A 61 -13.08 -48.09 -1.94
N PHE A 62 -13.67 -48.11 -0.75
CA PHE A 62 -14.93 -47.44 -0.44
C PHE A 62 -14.72 -45.97 -0.05
N VAL A 63 -13.52 -45.61 0.43
CA VAL A 63 -13.12 -44.25 0.82
C VAL A 63 -14.18 -43.61 1.75
N PRO A 64 -14.43 -44.19 2.94
CA PRO A 64 -15.50 -43.75 3.83
C PRO A 64 -15.27 -42.33 4.36
N ASP A 65 -16.36 -41.57 4.48
CA ASP A 65 -16.38 -40.24 5.09
C ASP A 65 -16.54 -40.33 6.62
N LEU A 66 -17.16 -41.43 7.10
CA LEU A 66 -17.36 -41.76 8.51
C LEU A 66 -17.02 -43.23 8.77
N VAL A 67 -16.28 -43.51 9.83
CA VAL A 67 -16.02 -44.86 10.34
C VAL A 67 -16.63 -44.99 11.73
N ILE A 68 -17.43 -46.03 11.95
CA ILE A 68 -17.96 -46.40 13.26
C ILE A 68 -17.39 -47.77 13.58
N SER A 69 -16.48 -47.84 14.54
CA SER A 69 -15.76 -49.08 14.89
C SER A 69 -16.03 -49.50 16.31
N ASP A 70 -16.20 -50.80 16.56
CA ASP A 70 -16.08 -51.35 17.90
C ASP A 70 -14.66 -51.15 18.42
N TRP A 71 -14.57 -50.91 19.73
CA TRP A 71 -13.30 -50.80 20.44
C TRP A 71 -12.63 -52.15 20.58
N MET A 72 -13.39 -53.18 20.92
CA MET A 72 -12.89 -54.52 21.22
C MET A 72 -13.17 -55.45 20.05
N MET A 73 -12.14 -55.75 19.26
CA MET A 73 -12.24 -56.70 18.15
C MET A 73 -11.10 -57.72 18.23
N PRO A 74 -11.31 -58.97 17.78
CA PRO A 74 -10.25 -59.96 17.70
C PRO A 74 -9.09 -59.50 16.79
N GLY A 75 -7.85 -59.79 17.20
CA GLY A 75 -6.66 -59.48 16.43
C GLY A 75 -6.18 -58.03 16.57
N MET A 76 -6.91 -57.08 16.00
CA MET A 76 -6.59 -55.65 16.04
C MET A 76 -7.75 -54.88 16.67
N THR A 77 -7.45 -54.10 17.71
CA THR A 77 -8.45 -53.30 18.44
C THR A 77 -8.92 -52.10 17.60
N GLY A 78 -10.09 -51.54 17.94
CA GLY A 78 -10.60 -50.33 17.27
C GLY A 78 -9.69 -49.11 17.39
N VAL A 79 -8.92 -49.02 18.48
CA VAL A 79 -7.93 -47.97 18.71
C VAL A 79 -6.73 -48.11 17.77
N GLU A 80 -6.22 -49.34 17.62
CA GLU A 80 -5.14 -49.64 16.67
C GLU A 80 -5.59 -49.44 15.24
N PHE A 81 -6.83 -49.80 14.92
CA PHE A 81 -7.46 -49.54 13.63
C PHE A 81 -7.60 -48.03 13.37
N CYS A 82 -8.05 -47.25 14.35
CA CYS A 82 -8.14 -45.79 14.23
C CYS A 82 -6.78 -45.17 13.91
N ARG A 83 -5.72 -45.58 14.61
CA ARG A 83 -4.36 -45.12 14.31
C ARG A 83 -3.93 -45.49 12.89
N ALA A 84 -4.11 -46.75 12.50
CA ALA A 84 -3.81 -47.22 11.16
C ALA A 84 -4.60 -46.46 10.08
N PHE A 85 -5.85 -46.11 10.35
CA PHE A 85 -6.71 -45.31 9.47
C PHE A 85 -6.20 -43.87 9.32
N ARG A 86 -5.68 -43.25 10.39
CA ARG A 86 -5.11 -41.89 10.36
C ARG A 86 -3.79 -41.83 9.59
N ASP A 87 -3.03 -42.91 9.54
CA ASP A 87 -1.78 -43.00 8.79
C ASP A 87 -1.97 -43.20 7.27
N ILE A 88 -3.21 -43.47 6.82
CA ILE A 88 -3.52 -43.58 5.39
C ILE A 88 -3.49 -42.17 4.77
N SER A 89 -2.63 -41.97 3.75
CA SER A 89 -2.65 -40.74 2.95
C SER A 89 -3.95 -40.65 2.16
N ARG A 90 -4.79 -39.66 2.48
CA ARG A 90 -6.10 -39.42 1.85
C ARG A 90 -6.32 -37.93 1.63
N ASP A 91 -7.01 -37.59 0.55
CA ASP A 91 -7.33 -36.18 0.19
C ASP A 91 -8.38 -35.54 1.12
N SER A 92 -9.12 -36.35 1.89
CA SER A 92 -10.18 -35.89 2.77
C SER A 92 -10.11 -36.54 4.15
N TYR A 93 -10.40 -35.75 5.18
CA TYR A 93 -10.50 -36.21 6.55
C TYR A 93 -11.74 -37.11 6.71
N GLY A 94 -11.54 -38.32 7.22
CA GLY A 94 -12.63 -39.22 7.59
C GLY A 94 -12.96 -39.10 9.07
N TYR A 95 -14.22 -38.88 9.42
CA TYR A 95 -14.66 -38.81 10.82
C TYR A 95 -14.65 -40.21 11.44
N PHE A 96 -14.19 -40.37 12.68
CA PHE A 96 -14.05 -41.68 13.33
C PHE A 96 -14.73 -41.72 14.69
N ILE A 97 -15.72 -42.60 14.86
CA ILE A 97 -16.44 -42.82 16.12
C ILE A 97 -16.11 -44.21 16.66
N LEU A 98 -15.63 -44.27 17.91
CA LEU A 98 -15.39 -45.53 18.62
C LEU A 98 -16.59 -45.94 19.46
N LEU A 99 -17.06 -47.18 19.32
CA LEU A 99 -18.10 -47.76 20.17
C LEU A 99 -17.44 -48.50 21.34
N THR A 100 -17.82 -48.17 22.58
CA THR A 100 -17.21 -48.77 23.78
C THR A 100 -18.24 -49.37 24.73
N SER A 101 -17.94 -50.53 25.31
CA SER A 101 -18.73 -51.10 26.42
C SER A 101 -18.22 -50.66 27.79
N LYS A 102 -17.10 -49.92 27.86
CA LYS A 102 -16.50 -49.45 29.10
C LYS A 102 -16.98 -48.04 29.44
N THR A 103 -17.50 -47.85 30.65
CA THR A 103 -17.84 -46.55 31.24
C THR A 103 -16.67 -45.89 31.99
N ASP A 104 -15.48 -46.49 31.96
CA ASP A 104 -14.31 -46.01 32.68
C ASP A 104 -13.68 -44.79 31.96
N LYS A 105 -13.62 -43.65 32.67
CA LYS A 105 -13.12 -42.37 32.18
C LYS A 105 -11.66 -42.44 31.71
N ALA A 106 -10.85 -43.34 32.29
CA ALA A 106 -9.44 -43.51 31.92
C ALA A 106 -9.28 -44.17 30.53
N ALA A 107 -10.16 -45.12 30.19
CA ALA A 107 -10.14 -45.78 28.89
C ALA A 107 -10.58 -44.84 27.76
N VAL A 108 -11.56 -43.97 28.04
CA VAL A 108 -12.05 -42.95 27.10
C VAL A 108 -10.97 -41.93 26.72
N ALA A 109 -10.15 -41.48 27.68
CA ALA A 109 -9.05 -40.55 27.41
C ALA A 109 -8.00 -41.15 26.46
N SER A 110 -7.65 -42.42 26.64
CA SER A 110 -6.71 -43.16 25.78
C SER A 110 -7.23 -43.35 24.33
N GLY A 111 -8.55 -43.37 24.12
CA GLY A 111 -9.16 -43.44 22.79
C GLY A 111 -9.06 -42.14 22.01
N LEU A 112 -9.19 -41.00 22.69
CA LEU A 112 -9.02 -39.68 22.06
C LEU A 112 -7.57 -39.44 21.64
N GLU A 113 -6.60 -39.93 22.42
CA GLU A 113 -5.17 -39.90 22.07
C GLU A 113 -4.82 -40.75 20.84
N SER A 114 -5.70 -41.67 20.43
CA SER A 114 -5.53 -42.48 19.21
C SER A 114 -6.02 -41.80 17.92
N GLY A 115 -6.56 -40.59 18.04
CA GLY A 115 -7.05 -39.80 16.90
C GLY A 115 -8.51 -40.06 16.53
N ALA A 116 -9.30 -40.71 17.39
CA ALA A 116 -10.75 -40.81 17.21
C ALA A 116 -11.41 -39.46 17.50
N ASP A 117 -12.44 -39.11 16.72
CA ASP A 117 -13.14 -37.83 16.84
C ASP A 117 -14.20 -37.84 17.95
N ASP A 118 -14.81 -39.01 18.17
CA ASP A 118 -15.84 -39.18 19.19
C ASP A 118 -15.91 -40.64 19.67
N PHE A 119 -16.66 -40.86 20.74
CA PHE A 119 -16.95 -42.19 21.26
C PHE A 119 -18.41 -42.31 21.71
N LEU A 120 -18.94 -43.53 21.64
CA LEU A 120 -20.31 -43.82 22.03
C LEU A 120 -20.39 -45.09 22.87
N SER A 121 -21.15 -45.03 23.97
CA SER A 121 -21.34 -46.21 24.81
C SER A 121 -22.30 -47.23 24.20
N LYS A 122 -22.02 -48.53 24.37
CA LYS A 122 -22.93 -49.62 24.01
C LYS A 122 -23.89 -49.91 25.20
N PRO A 123 -25.19 -50.18 24.96
CA PRO A 123 -25.86 -50.25 23.65
C PRO A 123 -26.02 -48.87 23.01
N VAL A 124 -25.79 -48.79 21.69
CA VAL A 124 -25.79 -47.54 20.93
C VAL A 124 -27.16 -46.87 20.96
N ASN A 125 -27.23 -45.68 21.55
CA ASN A 125 -28.41 -44.83 21.49
C ASN A 125 -28.49 -44.14 20.11
N ALA A 126 -29.63 -44.29 19.44
CA ALA A 126 -29.84 -43.75 18.10
C ALA A 126 -29.79 -42.21 18.03
N ASP A 127 -30.33 -41.51 19.03
CA ASP A 127 -30.33 -40.05 19.07
C ASP A 127 -28.94 -39.50 19.36
N GLU A 128 -28.19 -40.16 20.24
CA GLU A 128 -26.81 -39.77 20.58
C GLU A 128 -25.86 -39.99 19.40
N LEU A 129 -25.93 -41.14 18.72
CA LEU A 129 -25.14 -41.40 17.52
C LEU A 129 -25.46 -40.36 16.42
N ARG A 130 -26.75 -40.05 16.21
CA ARG A 130 -27.15 -39.04 15.23
C ARG A 130 -26.60 -37.67 15.56
N ALA A 131 -26.62 -37.27 16.85
CA ALA A 131 -26.05 -36.00 17.28
C ALA A 131 -24.53 -35.92 17.00
N ARG A 132 -23.78 -37.00 17.25
CA ARG A 132 -22.34 -37.05 16.94
C ARG A 132 -22.06 -36.97 15.44
N ILE A 133 -22.82 -37.70 14.63
CA ILE A 133 -22.70 -37.66 13.17
C ILE A 133 -22.98 -36.24 12.63
N ASN A 134 -24.00 -35.56 13.15
CA ASN A 134 -24.31 -34.17 12.76
C ASN A 134 -23.20 -33.19 13.14
N ALA A 135 -22.57 -33.37 14.31
CA ALA A 135 -21.43 -32.57 14.74
C ALA A 135 -20.21 -32.79 13.82
N GLY A 136 -19.91 -34.05 13.49
CA GLY A 136 -18.84 -34.40 12.54
C GLY A 136 -19.09 -33.86 11.13
N ALA A 137 -20.33 -33.94 10.63
CA ALA A 137 -20.71 -33.34 9.36
C ALA A 137 -20.44 -31.84 9.33
N ARG A 138 -20.81 -31.11 10.40
CA ARG A 138 -20.55 -29.68 10.50
C ARG A 138 -19.07 -29.34 10.51
N LEU A 139 -18.25 -30.11 11.24
CA LEU A 139 -16.81 -29.93 11.28
C LEU A 139 -16.18 -30.11 9.89
N LEU A 140 -16.55 -31.17 9.19
CA LEU A 140 -16.05 -31.44 7.83
C LEU A 140 -16.50 -30.37 6.83
N ALA A 141 -17.75 -29.90 6.92
CA ALA A 141 -18.25 -28.82 6.08
C ALA A 141 -17.46 -27.52 6.31
N MET A 142 -17.21 -27.14 7.57
CA MET A 142 -16.41 -25.97 7.93
C MET A 142 -14.97 -26.10 7.44
N GLN A 143 -14.34 -27.28 7.58
CA GLN A 143 -12.98 -27.51 7.10
C GLN A 143 -12.89 -27.35 5.58
N ARG A 144 -13.84 -27.92 4.82
CA ARG A 144 -13.90 -27.73 3.36
C ARG A 144 -14.12 -26.26 3.00
N GLU A 145 -14.98 -25.55 3.70
CA GLU A 145 -15.22 -24.12 3.48
C GLU A 145 -13.95 -23.29 3.71
N VAL A 146 -13.22 -23.55 4.79
CA VAL A 146 -11.94 -22.88 5.09
C VAL A 146 -10.91 -23.16 4.00
N MET A 147 -10.76 -24.41 3.55
CA MET A 147 -9.83 -24.77 2.47
C MET A 147 -10.19 -24.06 1.16
N ASN A 148 -11.47 -24.03 0.81
CA ASN A 148 -11.95 -23.34 -0.40
C ASN A 148 -11.71 -21.83 -0.33
N LYS A 149 -12.00 -21.20 0.81
CA LYS A 149 -11.73 -19.77 1.03
C LYS A 149 -10.24 -19.46 0.95
N ASN A 150 -9.39 -20.30 1.55
CA ASN A 150 -7.94 -20.12 1.48
C ASN A 150 -7.41 -20.23 0.05
N ALA A 151 -7.93 -21.19 -0.74
CA ALA A 151 -7.57 -21.31 -2.16
C ALA A 151 -7.96 -20.05 -2.96
N LEU A 152 -9.18 -19.55 -2.77
CA LEU A 152 -9.66 -18.33 -3.42
C LEU A 152 -8.84 -17.09 -3.01
N ILE A 153 -8.50 -16.96 -1.72
CA ILE A 153 -7.64 -15.87 -1.23
C ILE A 153 -6.27 -15.93 -1.90
N ALA A 154 -5.67 -17.12 -2.01
CA ALA A 154 -4.37 -17.27 -2.65
C ALA A 154 -4.41 -16.90 -4.13
N GLU A 155 -5.45 -17.29 -4.85
CA GLU A 155 -5.67 -16.92 -6.26
C GLU A 155 -5.84 -15.40 -6.42
N THR A 156 -6.74 -14.80 -5.62
CA THR A 156 -7.01 -13.36 -5.66
C THR A 156 -5.76 -12.55 -5.33
N LEU A 157 -4.97 -12.99 -4.36
CA LEU A 157 -3.71 -12.33 -3.99
C LEU A 157 -2.71 -12.37 -5.15
N ALA A 158 -2.60 -13.50 -5.85
CA ALA A 158 -1.71 -13.64 -7.00
C ALA A 158 -2.13 -12.70 -8.14
N GLU A 159 -3.42 -12.55 -8.41
CA GLU A 159 -3.93 -11.58 -9.39
C GLU A 159 -3.63 -10.13 -9.00
N LEU A 160 -3.92 -9.75 -7.75
CA LEU A 160 -3.64 -8.41 -7.23
C LEU A 160 -2.15 -8.05 -7.32
N GLN A 161 -1.27 -8.97 -6.92
CA GLN A 161 0.18 -8.78 -7.03
C GLN A 161 0.62 -8.55 -8.48
N LYS A 162 0.03 -9.28 -9.43
CA LYS A 162 0.34 -9.13 -10.86
C LYS A 162 -0.09 -7.76 -11.39
N VAL A 163 -1.29 -7.29 -11.02
CA VAL A 163 -1.78 -5.95 -11.39
C VAL A 163 -0.90 -4.86 -10.76
N HIS A 164 -0.59 -4.98 -9.46
CA HIS A 164 0.30 -4.04 -8.77
C HIS A 164 1.69 -3.96 -9.40
N ALA A 165 2.27 -5.10 -9.80
CA ALA A 165 3.56 -5.13 -10.47
C ALA A 165 3.52 -4.37 -11.82
N SER A 166 2.42 -4.47 -12.56
CA SER A 166 2.23 -3.71 -13.80
C SER A 166 2.16 -2.20 -13.54
N ILE A 167 1.35 -1.78 -12.56
CA ILE A 167 1.22 -0.36 -12.19
C ILE A 167 2.57 0.21 -11.74
N ASN A 168 3.30 -0.51 -10.89
CA ASN A 168 4.62 -0.09 -10.43
C ASN A 168 5.61 0.06 -11.57
N LYS A 169 5.56 -0.83 -12.58
CA LYS A 169 6.40 -0.72 -13.77
C LYS A 169 6.07 0.55 -14.58
N ASP A 170 4.79 0.86 -14.76
CA ASP A 170 4.36 2.06 -15.49
C ASP A 170 4.75 3.34 -14.74
N LEU A 171 4.60 3.35 -13.41
CA LEU A 171 5.05 4.46 -12.55
C LEU A 171 6.57 4.67 -12.62
N GLN A 172 7.36 3.60 -12.66
CA GLN A 172 8.80 3.70 -12.84
C GLN A 172 9.17 4.32 -14.20
N GLN A 173 8.44 3.99 -15.27
CA GLN A 173 8.66 4.64 -16.57
C GLN A 173 8.28 6.12 -16.54
N ALA A 174 7.16 6.46 -15.90
CA ALA A 174 6.75 7.84 -15.71
C ALA A 174 7.81 8.65 -14.93
N ARG A 175 8.42 8.06 -13.90
CA ARG A 175 9.53 8.66 -13.15
C ARG A 175 10.72 9.00 -14.04
N ILE A 176 11.15 8.04 -14.87
CA ILE A 176 12.30 8.24 -15.78
C ILE A 176 12.01 9.39 -16.75
N LEU A 177 10.79 9.44 -17.31
CA LEU A 177 10.36 10.52 -18.19
C LEU A 177 10.36 11.86 -17.47
N GLN A 178 9.76 11.94 -16.27
CA GLN A 178 9.75 13.16 -15.47
C GLN A 178 11.18 13.64 -15.17
N GLN A 179 12.06 12.74 -14.71
CA GLN A 179 13.46 13.06 -14.42
C GLN A 179 14.25 13.53 -15.65
N SER A 180 13.93 13.02 -16.85
CA SER A 180 14.56 13.48 -18.10
C SER A 180 14.17 14.92 -18.48
N LEU A 181 13.01 15.38 -18.01
CA LEU A 181 12.49 16.73 -18.21
C LEU A 181 12.96 17.71 -17.12
N MET A 182 13.50 17.20 -16.01
CA MET A 182 13.90 18.03 -14.89
C MET A 182 15.17 18.85 -15.19
N PRO A 183 15.31 20.05 -14.61
CA PRO A 183 16.43 20.95 -14.84
C PRO A 183 17.76 20.39 -14.36
N THR A 184 18.87 20.96 -14.84
CA THR A 184 20.22 20.62 -14.37
C THR A 184 20.31 20.81 -12.86
N ARG A 185 21.04 19.93 -12.15
CA ARG A 185 21.20 20.01 -10.67
C ARG A 185 21.90 21.30 -10.21
N SER A 186 22.77 21.87 -11.04
CA SER A 186 23.46 23.12 -10.74
C SER A 186 23.92 23.81 -12.02
N ALA A 187 23.85 25.14 -12.05
CA ALA A 187 24.40 25.96 -13.12
C ALA A 187 25.01 27.26 -12.56
N LYS A 188 25.97 27.82 -13.31
CA LYS A 188 26.60 29.11 -12.99
C LYS A 188 26.12 30.19 -13.94
N PHE A 189 25.89 31.37 -13.40
CA PHE A 189 25.51 32.59 -14.11
C PHE A 189 26.45 33.72 -13.68
N GLY A 190 27.50 33.95 -14.47
CA GLY A 190 28.61 34.82 -14.05
C GLY A 190 29.29 34.27 -12.79
N LYS A 191 29.33 35.08 -11.73
CA LYS A 191 29.86 34.68 -10.40
C LYS A 191 28.83 33.98 -9.53
N SER A 192 27.56 33.99 -9.94
CA SER A 192 26.46 33.40 -9.17
C SER A 192 26.26 31.93 -9.53
N ARG A 193 25.67 31.17 -8.62
CA ARG A 193 25.30 29.77 -8.83
C ARG A 193 23.85 29.57 -8.40
N VAL A 194 23.12 28.75 -9.16
CA VAL A 194 21.86 28.18 -8.71
C VAL A 194 22.01 26.66 -8.65
N SER A 195 21.50 26.06 -7.58
CA SER A 195 21.48 24.60 -7.37
C SER A 195 20.07 24.14 -7.02
N VAL A 196 19.75 22.91 -7.37
CA VAL A 196 18.40 22.36 -7.25
C VAL A 196 18.43 21.03 -6.50
N LEU A 197 17.48 20.86 -5.59
CA LEU A 197 17.19 19.64 -4.86
C LEU A 197 15.77 19.21 -5.20
N LEU A 198 15.57 17.95 -5.55
CA LEU A 198 14.25 17.35 -5.83
C LEU A 198 14.23 15.92 -5.30
N HIS A 199 13.44 15.69 -4.25
CA HIS A 199 13.21 14.40 -3.62
C HIS A 199 11.71 14.11 -3.58
N SER A 200 11.23 13.25 -4.48
CA SER A 200 9.81 12.89 -4.50
C SER A 200 9.46 11.85 -3.43
N CYS A 201 8.33 12.03 -2.76
CA CYS A 201 7.67 11.02 -1.97
C CYS A 201 6.94 10.04 -2.91
N GLY A 202 7.48 8.84 -3.07
CA GLY A 202 6.95 7.82 -3.98
C GLY A 202 7.68 7.73 -5.33
N GLN A 203 6.96 7.35 -6.39
CA GLN A 203 7.56 7.11 -7.71
C GLN A 203 7.62 8.37 -8.59
N VAL A 204 6.62 9.24 -8.50
CA VAL A 204 6.52 10.49 -9.28
C VAL A 204 6.02 11.60 -8.36
N GLY A 205 6.52 12.81 -8.56
CA GLY A 205 6.25 13.95 -7.67
C GLY A 205 5.49 15.10 -8.31
N GLY A 206 4.80 15.90 -7.52
CA GLY A 206 4.22 17.19 -7.91
C GLY A 206 5.26 18.32 -7.96
N ASP A 207 6.36 18.17 -7.22
CA ASP A 207 7.37 19.21 -7.08
C ASP A 207 8.24 19.43 -8.32
N LEU A 208 8.57 20.70 -8.56
CA LEU A 208 9.55 21.11 -9.56
C LEU A 208 10.31 22.35 -9.15
N ALA A 209 11.63 22.20 -9.11
CA ALA A 209 12.56 23.31 -8.94
C ALA A 209 13.50 23.40 -10.13
N GLY A 210 13.91 24.62 -10.47
CA GLY A 210 14.64 24.84 -11.71
C GLY A 210 15.30 26.19 -11.87
N MET A 211 16.04 26.29 -12.97
CA MET A 211 16.75 27.51 -13.35
C MET A 211 16.94 27.59 -14.86
N PHE A 212 17.03 28.81 -15.36
CA PHE A 212 17.39 29.11 -16.75
C PHE A 212 17.99 30.50 -16.85
N GLY A 213 18.73 30.78 -17.92
CA GLY A 213 19.38 32.08 -18.09
C GLY A 213 19.41 32.51 -19.54
N THR A 214 19.91 33.72 -19.73
CA THR A 214 20.09 34.35 -21.04
C THR A 214 21.57 34.68 -21.26
N GLU A 215 21.93 35.00 -22.50
CA GLU A 215 23.32 35.35 -22.85
C GLU A 215 23.82 36.64 -22.18
N SER A 216 22.92 37.50 -21.70
CA SER A 216 23.27 38.74 -20.98
C SER A 216 23.82 38.48 -19.58
N GLY A 217 23.70 37.26 -19.06
CA GLY A 217 24.01 36.92 -17.68
C GLY A 217 22.83 37.07 -16.71
N ASP A 218 21.67 37.56 -17.17
CA ASP A 218 20.44 37.51 -16.40
C ASP A 218 19.94 36.06 -16.32
N PHE A 219 19.40 35.69 -15.16
CA PHE A 219 18.92 34.35 -14.91
C PHE A 219 17.65 34.34 -14.05
N GLY A 220 16.94 33.23 -14.09
CA GLY A 220 15.78 32.96 -13.27
C GLY A 220 15.88 31.62 -12.58
N LEU A 221 15.25 31.53 -11.41
CA LEU A 221 15.08 30.32 -10.64
C LEU A 221 13.64 30.22 -10.15
N PHE A 222 13.15 29.00 -9.98
CA PHE A 222 11.80 28.74 -9.53
C PHE A 222 11.71 27.51 -8.63
N SER A 223 10.70 27.52 -7.78
CA SER A 223 10.18 26.39 -7.02
C SER A 223 8.67 26.34 -7.23
N LEU A 224 8.15 25.17 -7.49
CA LEU A 224 6.76 24.91 -7.83
C LEU A 224 6.33 23.65 -7.12
N ASP A 225 5.10 23.65 -6.63
CA ASP A 225 4.43 22.45 -6.13
C ASP A 225 3.02 22.38 -6.76
N VAL A 226 2.64 21.21 -7.24
CA VAL A 226 1.32 20.98 -7.85
C VAL A 226 0.43 20.29 -6.84
N SER A 227 -0.75 20.86 -6.59
CA SER A 227 -1.72 20.34 -5.63
C SER A 227 -2.03 18.86 -5.83
N GLY A 228 -1.96 18.08 -4.75
CA GLY A 228 -2.24 16.65 -4.75
C GLY A 228 -1.00 15.80 -5.09
N HIS A 229 -1.16 14.47 -5.07
CA HIS A 229 -0.04 13.55 -5.22
C HIS A 229 -0.27 12.52 -6.34
N GLY A 230 0.81 11.93 -6.85
CA GLY A 230 0.78 10.83 -7.80
C GLY A 230 0.82 11.26 -9.27
N ILE A 231 0.12 10.53 -10.14
CA ILE A 231 0.32 10.62 -11.59
C ILE A 231 -0.16 11.97 -12.15
N THR A 232 -1.31 12.47 -11.70
CA THR A 232 -1.88 13.70 -12.26
C THR A 232 -1.03 14.92 -11.93
N SER A 233 -0.57 15.06 -10.67
CA SER A 233 0.35 16.14 -10.31
C SER A 233 1.66 16.02 -11.08
N ALA A 234 2.26 14.84 -11.17
CA ALA A 234 3.47 14.63 -11.96
C ALA A 234 3.33 14.95 -13.47
N MET A 235 2.19 14.65 -14.09
CA MET A 235 1.91 15.02 -15.48
C MET A 235 1.81 16.54 -15.65
N MET A 236 1.20 17.22 -14.69
CA MET A 236 1.13 18.69 -14.66
C MET A 236 2.52 19.30 -14.50
N THR A 237 3.32 18.76 -13.58
CA THR A 237 4.72 19.13 -13.37
C THR A 237 5.56 18.97 -14.64
N ALA A 238 5.42 17.84 -15.34
CA ALA A 238 6.10 17.59 -16.62
C ALA A 238 5.69 18.58 -17.73
N ARG A 239 4.43 19.03 -17.73
CA ARG A 239 3.97 20.06 -18.66
C ARG A 239 4.58 21.43 -18.34
N VAL A 240 4.55 21.83 -17.07
CA VAL A 240 5.09 23.11 -16.62
C VAL A 240 6.60 23.19 -16.82
N SER A 241 7.33 22.07 -16.65
CA SER A 241 8.77 22.02 -16.93
C SER A 241 9.10 22.31 -18.40
N GLY A 242 8.23 21.91 -19.33
CA GLY A 242 8.31 22.29 -20.74
C GLY A 242 8.21 23.81 -20.93
N TYR A 243 7.25 24.45 -20.25
CA TYR A 243 7.02 25.91 -20.34
C TYR A 243 8.13 26.76 -19.70
N LEU A 244 8.96 26.19 -18.84
CA LEU A 244 10.07 26.91 -18.18
C LEU A 244 11.44 26.34 -18.61
N SER A 245 11.48 25.54 -19.67
CA SER A 245 12.70 24.87 -20.13
C SER A 245 13.71 25.87 -20.68
N SER A 246 15.00 25.66 -20.35
CA SER A 246 16.11 26.37 -20.98
C SER A 246 16.48 25.83 -22.37
N LYS A 247 16.04 24.60 -22.71
CA LYS A 247 16.37 23.94 -23.99
C LYS A 247 15.58 24.51 -25.18
N HIS A 248 14.40 25.06 -24.91
CA HIS A 248 13.48 25.60 -25.92
C HIS A 248 13.07 27.03 -25.53
N PRO A 249 13.99 28.01 -25.61
CA PRO A 249 13.75 29.37 -25.12
C PRO A 249 12.61 30.10 -25.85
N ASP A 250 12.29 29.74 -27.09
CA ASP A 250 11.15 30.28 -27.83
C ASP A 250 9.79 29.86 -27.22
N GLU A 251 9.73 28.72 -26.53
CA GLU A 251 8.52 28.23 -25.85
C GLU A 251 8.46 28.63 -24.37
N ASN A 252 9.57 29.14 -23.83
CA ASN A 252 9.70 29.48 -22.43
C ASN A 252 8.81 30.70 -22.09
N LEU A 253 7.86 30.50 -21.17
CA LEU A 253 6.87 31.50 -20.79
C LEU A 253 7.46 32.76 -20.16
N ALA A 254 8.65 32.65 -19.58
CA ALA A 254 9.34 33.73 -18.91
C ALA A 254 10.27 34.51 -19.85
N LEU A 255 10.48 34.04 -21.08
CA LEU A 255 11.34 34.67 -22.05
C LEU A 255 10.52 35.26 -23.20
N CYS A 256 11.05 36.32 -23.79
CA CYS A 256 10.59 36.81 -25.07
C CYS A 256 11.78 37.20 -25.93
N ARG A 257 11.64 36.99 -27.24
CA ARG A 257 12.68 37.29 -28.20
C ARG A 257 12.92 38.79 -28.27
N ASP A 258 14.18 39.19 -28.19
CA ASP A 258 14.61 40.58 -28.30
C ASP A 258 15.84 40.67 -29.21
N GLY A 259 15.62 41.09 -30.45
CA GLY A 259 16.63 41.03 -31.50
C GLY A 259 17.14 39.60 -31.75
N SER A 260 18.45 39.40 -31.61
CA SER A 260 19.08 38.08 -31.73
C SER A 260 19.08 37.27 -30.43
N GLY A 261 18.71 37.87 -29.30
CA GLY A 261 18.73 37.24 -27.98
C GLY A 261 17.34 37.11 -27.36
N TYR A 262 17.34 36.92 -26.04
CA TYR A 262 16.13 36.80 -25.22
C TYR A 262 16.20 37.76 -24.05
N ARG A 263 15.05 38.32 -23.69
CA ARG A 263 14.85 39.09 -22.46
C ARG A 263 13.81 38.42 -21.59
N PHE A 264 13.99 38.54 -20.28
CA PHE A 264 13.01 38.08 -19.31
C PHE A 264 11.77 38.98 -19.32
N LEU A 265 10.61 38.34 -19.15
CA LEU A 265 9.35 38.99 -18.84
C LEU A 265 9.23 39.21 -17.33
N PRO A 266 8.47 40.22 -16.88
CA PRO A 266 8.25 40.45 -15.45
C PRO A 266 7.63 39.22 -14.77
N PRO A 267 8.12 38.76 -13.60
CA PRO A 267 7.61 37.60 -12.87
C PRO A 267 6.09 37.50 -12.78
N LYS A 268 5.38 38.59 -12.46
CA LYS A 268 3.90 38.58 -12.42
C LYS A 268 3.23 38.21 -13.74
N THR A 269 3.86 38.55 -14.87
CA THR A 269 3.35 38.23 -16.22
C THR A 269 3.50 36.74 -16.48
N VAL A 270 4.58 36.12 -15.97
CA VAL A 270 4.82 34.68 -16.08
C VAL A 270 3.76 33.91 -15.30
N ALA A 271 3.49 34.31 -14.05
CA ALA A 271 2.44 33.72 -13.22
C ALA A 271 1.05 33.84 -13.89
N SER A 272 0.72 35.02 -14.42
CA SER A 272 -0.57 35.25 -15.10
C SER A 272 -0.73 34.35 -16.33
N ARG A 273 0.30 34.26 -17.18
CA ARG A 273 0.28 33.38 -18.37
C ARG A 273 0.16 31.91 -18.00
N LEU A 274 0.81 31.49 -16.92
CA LEU A 274 0.72 30.12 -16.45
C LEU A 274 -0.68 29.83 -15.90
N ASN A 275 -1.28 30.77 -15.18
CA ASN A 275 -2.65 30.69 -14.68
C ASN A 275 -3.65 30.49 -15.84
N ASP A 276 -3.57 31.34 -16.87
CA ASP A 276 -4.46 31.25 -18.04
C ASP A 276 -4.35 29.88 -18.74
N ARG A 277 -3.11 29.37 -18.92
CA ARG A 277 -2.88 28.04 -19.51
C ARG A 277 -3.40 26.88 -18.67
N MET A 278 -3.51 27.05 -17.36
CA MET A 278 -4.01 26.03 -16.44
C MET A 278 -5.54 26.06 -16.32
N VAL A 279 -6.13 27.25 -16.20
CA VAL A 279 -7.58 27.42 -16.05
C VAL A 279 -8.35 27.04 -17.33
N ASP A 280 -7.77 27.26 -18.51
CA ASP A 280 -8.42 26.99 -19.81
C ASP A 280 -8.56 25.49 -20.15
N GLN A 281 -8.45 24.59 -19.16
CA GLN A 281 -8.49 23.15 -19.37
C GLN A 281 -9.68 22.47 -18.68
N PRO A 282 -10.71 22.07 -19.45
CA PRO A 282 -11.85 21.36 -18.89
C PRO A 282 -11.45 20.03 -18.24
N GLY A 283 -11.81 19.83 -16.98
CA GLY A 283 -11.64 18.57 -16.26
C GLY A 283 -10.33 18.43 -15.49
N VAL A 284 -9.43 19.41 -15.54
CA VAL A 284 -8.24 19.49 -14.68
C VAL A 284 -8.59 20.38 -13.48
N THR A 285 -8.46 19.85 -12.27
CA THR A 285 -8.75 20.59 -11.01
C THR A 285 -7.48 20.97 -10.26
N GLU A 286 -6.34 20.44 -10.69
CA GLU A 286 -5.03 20.68 -10.13
C GLU A 286 -4.61 22.13 -10.36
N TYR A 287 -4.22 22.79 -9.27
CA TYR A 287 -3.55 24.07 -9.28
C TYR A 287 -2.09 23.87 -8.85
N LEU A 288 -1.27 24.91 -8.92
CA LEU A 288 0.09 24.86 -8.41
C LEU A 288 0.41 26.09 -7.59
N THR A 289 1.27 25.91 -6.60
CA THR A 289 1.95 26.99 -5.91
C THR A 289 3.27 27.29 -6.63
N MET A 290 3.68 28.55 -6.69
CA MET A 290 4.91 28.97 -7.36
C MET A 290 5.64 30.07 -6.60
N ALA A 291 6.95 29.92 -6.44
CA ALA A 291 7.87 31.04 -6.29
C ALA A 291 8.78 31.12 -7.52
N TYR A 292 8.79 32.26 -8.21
CA TYR A 292 9.65 32.49 -9.37
C TYR A 292 10.40 33.81 -9.21
N MET A 293 11.73 33.73 -9.26
CA MET A 293 12.63 34.87 -9.10
C MET A 293 13.47 35.05 -10.37
N GLN A 294 13.53 36.29 -10.85
CA GLN A 294 14.45 36.76 -11.87
C GLN A 294 15.54 37.59 -11.19
N VAL A 295 16.80 37.37 -11.56
CA VAL A 295 17.96 38.12 -11.06
C VAL A 295 18.71 38.72 -12.24
N SER A 296 18.94 40.04 -12.18
CA SER A 296 19.80 40.71 -13.14
C SER A 296 21.28 40.54 -12.80
N ALA A 297 22.15 40.71 -13.80
CA ALA A 297 23.60 40.76 -13.58
C ALA A 297 24.03 41.84 -12.56
N SER A 298 23.23 42.88 -12.34
CA SER A 298 23.53 43.94 -11.34
C SER A 298 23.11 43.60 -9.91
N GLY A 299 22.45 42.45 -9.68
CA GLY A 299 21.94 42.04 -8.36
C GLY A 299 20.57 42.60 -8.02
N GLN A 300 19.83 43.12 -9.01
CA GLN A 300 18.42 43.43 -8.83
C GLN A 300 17.63 42.14 -9.06
N ALA A 301 17.01 41.64 -8.00
CA ALA A 301 16.10 40.52 -8.06
C ALA A 301 14.65 41.01 -8.04
N ARG A 302 13.79 40.35 -8.82
CA ARG A 302 12.34 40.51 -8.79
C ARG A 302 11.71 39.15 -8.71
N PHE A 303 10.70 38.98 -7.87
CA PHE A 303 10.05 37.69 -7.75
C PHE A 303 8.55 37.81 -7.59
N VAL A 304 7.86 36.72 -7.91
CA VAL A 304 6.44 36.51 -7.65
C VAL A 304 6.31 35.33 -6.69
N GLN A 305 5.41 35.47 -5.72
CA GLN A 305 4.95 34.40 -4.85
C GLN A 305 3.47 34.16 -5.16
N ALA A 306 3.11 32.93 -5.50
CA ALA A 306 1.77 32.55 -5.91
C ALA A 306 1.35 31.32 -5.10
N GLY A 307 0.82 31.53 -3.90
CA GLY A 307 0.39 30.47 -2.98
C GLY A 307 1.53 29.61 -2.39
N HIS A 308 2.78 29.91 -2.71
CA HIS A 308 3.97 29.13 -2.32
C HIS A 308 4.56 29.63 -1.00
N PRO A 309 5.33 28.82 -0.25
CA PRO A 309 6.07 29.29 0.90
C PRO A 309 6.96 30.49 0.59
N ALA A 310 7.12 31.39 1.57
CA ALA A 310 7.92 32.59 1.41
C ALA A 310 9.40 32.22 1.24
N PRO A 311 10.10 32.73 0.21
CA PRO A 311 11.54 32.53 0.04
C PRO A 311 12.35 32.90 1.29
N LEU A 312 13.32 32.06 1.64
CA LEU A 312 14.27 32.35 2.73
C LEU A 312 15.49 33.08 2.18
N LEU A 313 15.72 34.30 2.67
CA LEU A 313 16.89 35.11 2.36
C LEU A 313 17.92 34.99 3.48
N LEU A 314 19.14 34.56 3.14
CA LEU A 314 20.29 34.48 4.02
C LEU A 314 21.31 35.55 3.58
N ARG A 315 21.52 36.56 4.40
CA ARG A 315 22.45 37.65 4.10
C ARG A 315 23.88 37.25 4.43
N ALA A 316 24.84 37.86 3.73
CA ALA A 316 26.26 37.65 4.00
C ALA A 316 26.71 38.05 5.42
N ASP A 317 25.92 38.86 6.14
CA ASP A 317 26.18 39.26 7.54
C ASP A 317 25.66 38.24 8.57
N GLY A 318 25.08 37.12 8.11
CA GLY A 318 24.52 36.07 8.94
C GLY A 318 23.06 36.30 9.34
N THR A 319 22.43 37.40 8.92
CA THR A 319 20.99 37.60 9.14
C THR A 319 20.15 36.76 8.19
N ALA A 320 19.02 36.25 8.69
CA ALA A 320 18.07 35.45 7.92
C ALA A 320 16.66 36.01 8.07
N SER A 321 15.90 35.99 6.97
CA SER A 321 14.52 36.48 6.94
C SER A 321 13.74 35.86 5.78
N PHE A 322 12.45 35.64 5.98
CA PHE A 322 11.53 35.29 4.89
C PHE A 322 11.11 36.55 4.13
N VAL A 323 10.99 36.46 2.81
CA VAL A 323 10.59 37.58 1.94
C VAL A 323 9.39 37.20 1.09
N GLY A 324 8.40 38.10 1.01
CA GLY A 324 7.16 37.89 0.26
C GLY A 324 5.93 37.88 1.16
N ASP A 325 4.78 38.20 0.57
CA ASP A 325 3.52 38.43 1.30
C ASP A 325 2.44 37.36 0.99
N GLY A 326 2.84 36.25 0.36
CA GLY A 326 1.90 35.24 -0.12
C GLY A 326 1.38 35.54 -1.52
N GLY A 327 0.19 35.00 -1.83
CA GLY A 327 -0.48 35.20 -3.10
C GLY A 327 -1.47 34.09 -3.38
N LEU A 328 -2.27 34.24 -4.43
CA LEU A 328 -3.16 33.17 -4.89
C LEU A 328 -2.36 32.08 -5.61
N PRO A 329 -2.73 30.80 -5.50
CA PRO A 329 -2.14 29.75 -6.33
C PRO A 329 -2.42 29.96 -7.83
N VAL A 330 -1.56 29.40 -8.67
CA VAL A 330 -1.70 29.41 -10.13
C VAL A 330 -2.62 28.29 -10.58
N GLY A 331 -3.59 28.61 -11.43
CA GLY A 331 -4.56 27.65 -11.98
C GLY A 331 -5.83 27.49 -11.14
N LEU A 332 -5.90 28.11 -9.95
CA LEU A 332 -7.05 27.97 -9.05
C LEU A 332 -8.21 28.92 -9.42
N ILE A 333 -7.91 30.15 -9.84
CA ILE A 333 -8.91 31.19 -10.10
C ILE A 333 -8.67 31.82 -11.48
N ALA A 334 -9.71 31.85 -12.31
CA ALA A 334 -9.71 32.53 -13.60
C ALA A 334 -9.44 34.03 -13.42
N GLY A 335 -8.47 34.58 -14.16
CA GLY A 335 -8.12 36.00 -14.09
C GLY A 335 -7.47 36.45 -12.78
N ALA A 336 -6.83 35.54 -12.03
CA ALA A 336 -6.07 35.86 -10.84
C ALA A 336 -4.96 36.89 -11.15
N THR A 337 -4.76 37.84 -10.23
CA THR A 337 -3.70 38.85 -10.31
C THR A 337 -2.58 38.50 -9.35
N TYR A 338 -1.34 38.69 -9.80
CA TYR A 338 -0.13 38.36 -9.03
C TYR A 338 0.70 39.61 -8.77
N GLU A 339 1.26 39.70 -7.56
CA GLU A 339 2.12 40.80 -7.14
C GLU A 339 3.60 40.48 -7.42
N GLU A 340 4.38 41.54 -7.65
CA GLU A 340 5.82 41.44 -7.90
C GLU A 340 6.55 42.16 -6.78
N HIS A 341 7.56 41.52 -6.23
CA HIS A 341 8.39 42.05 -5.15
C HIS A 341 9.80 42.31 -5.65
N ASP A 342 10.36 43.46 -5.27
CA ASP A 342 11.74 43.84 -5.55
C ASP A 342 12.65 43.45 -4.38
N LEU A 343 13.81 42.87 -4.71
CA LEU A 343 14.84 42.51 -3.75
C LEU A 343 16.21 42.91 -4.27
N LYS A 344 16.99 43.62 -3.46
CA LYS A 344 18.40 43.91 -3.77
C LYS A 344 19.31 42.86 -3.12
N LEU A 345 20.08 42.17 -3.95
CA LEU A 345 21.06 41.18 -3.52
C LEU A 345 22.46 41.80 -3.48
N ASN A 346 23.18 41.55 -2.39
CA ASN A 346 24.59 41.89 -2.24
C ASN A 346 25.44 40.63 -2.43
N ALA A 347 26.70 40.79 -2.86
CA ALA A 347 27.60 39.66 -3.04
C ALA A 347 27.73 38.85 -1.73
N GLY A 348 27.53 37.54 -1.82
CA GLY A 348 27.49 36.62 -0.67
C GLY A 348 26.09 36.30 -0.15
N ASP A 349 25.06 37.07 -0.54
CA ASP A 349 23.68 36.74 -0.20
C ASP A 349 23.24 35.44 -0.88
N ARG A 350 22.43 34.67 -0.15
CA ARG A 350 21.87 33.39 -0.61
C ARG A 350 20.35 33.43 -0.50
N VAL A 351 19.65 32.80 -1.43
CA VAL A 351 18.18 32.71 -1.43
C VAL A 351 17.76 31.27 -1.63
N LEU A 352 16.86 30.78 -0.79
CA LEU A 352 16.27 29.45 -0.89
C LEU A 352 14.78 29.59 -1.23
N LEU A 353 14.41 29.13 -2.42
CA LEU A 353 13.03 28.81 -2.77
C LEU A 353 12.81 27.34 -2.40
N TYR A 354 11.78 27.00 -1.64
CA TYR A 354 11.56 25.66 -1.10
C TYR A 354 10.08 25.29 -1.14
N SER A 355 9.77 24.01 -1.32
CA SER A 355 8.42 23.49 -1.15
C SER A 355 8.05 23.32 0.33
N ASP A 356 6.76 23.30 0.60
CA ASP A 356 6.19 23.07 1.92
C ASP A 356 6.54 21.71 2.53
N GLY A 357 6.98 20.73 1.74
CA GLY A 357 7.57 19.49 2.25
C GLY A 357 8.74 19.67 3.22
N PHE A 358 9.42 20.83 3.21
CA PHE A 358 10.35 21.18 4.30
C PHE A 358 9.63 21.59 5.59
N THR A 359 8.66 22.50 5.50
CA THR A 359 8.01 23.11 6.66
C THR A 359 6.94 22.22 7.27
N GLU A 360 6.26 21.41 6.49
CA GLU A 360 5.23 20.46 6.91
C GLU A 360 5.79 19.11 7.37
N ALA A 361 7.12 18.92 7.26
CA ALA A 361 7.79 17.72 7.74
C ALA A 361 7.48 17.46 9.23
N ILE A 362 6.91 16.28 9.50
CA ILE A 362 6.47 15.89 10.84
C ILE A 362 7.66 15.49 11.71
N LEU A 363 7.76 16.13 12.87
CA LEU A 363 8.73 15.87 13.91
C LEU A 363 8.28 14.72 14.84
N PRO A 364 9.20 14.14 15.65
CA PRO A 364 8.86 13.01 16.53
C PRO A 364 7.80 13.29 17.59
N ASP A 365 7.55 14.57 17.89
CA ASP A 365 6.49 15.03 18.80
C ASP A 365 5.13 15.23 18.10
N GLY A 366 5.05 14.96 16.79
CA GLY A 366 3.85 15.12 15.96
C GLY A 366 3.61 16.55 15.48
N SER A 367 4.49 17.51 15.79
CA SER A 367 4.43 18.87 15.26
C SER A 367 5.13 18.98 13.90
N MET A 368 4.78 20.01 13.13
CA MET A 368 5.47 20.35 11.88
C MET A 368 6.75 21.16 12.17
N LEU A 369 7.77 21.04 11.31
CA LEU A 369 9.03 21.78 11.42
C LEU A 369 8.81 23.31 11.43
N ASN A 370 7.86 23.79 10.61
CA ASN A 370 7.54 25.18 10.36
C ASN A 370 8.72 26.02 9.81
N GLU A 371 8.42 27.27 9.46
CA GLU A 371 9.39 28.23 8.90
C GLU A 371 10.58 28.49 9.85
N GLU A 372 10.33 28.66 11.15
CA GLU A 372 11.39 28.88 12.15
C GLU A 372 12.34 27.68 12.24
N GLY A 373 11.81 26.47 12.15
CA GLY A 373 12.60 25.25 12.16
C GLY A 373 13.46 25.12 10.91
N LEU A 374 12.91 25.43 9.73
CA LEU A 374 13.66 25.45 8.47
C LEU A 374 14.78 26.50 8.51
N MET A 375 14.49 27.72 8.97
CA MET A 375 15.50 28.77 9.12
C MET A 375 16.64 28.33 10.06
N THR A 376 16.29 27.70 11.18
CA THR A 376 17.28 27.15 12.12
C THR A 376 18.14 26.05 11.47
N LEU A 377 17.54 25.17 10.66
CA LEU A 377 18.28 24.15 9.92
C LEU A 377 19.23 24.78 8.90
N ALA A 378 18.75 25.73 8.10
CA ALA A 378 19.56 26.42 7.08
C ALA A 378 20.76 27.16 7.70
N LEU A 379 20.58 27.80 8.86
CA LEU A 379 21.66 28.45 9.61
C LEU A 379 22.61 27.47 10.32
N SER A 380 22.22 26.21 10.51
CA SER A 380 23.07 25.18 11.12
C SER A 380 24.00 24.49 10.11
N VAL A 381 23.73 24.62 8.82
CA VAL A 381 24.60 24.11 7.76
C VAL A 381 25.90 24.92 7.76
N ALA A 382 27.03 24.23 7.60
CA ALA A 382 28.35 24.87 7.65
C ALA A 382 28.49 25.98 6.59
N ASP A 383 29.11 27.11 6.96
CA ASP A 383 29.24 28.30 6.11
C ASP A 383 29.98 28.03 4.79
N ASP A 384 30.87 27.04 4.77
CA ASP A 384 31.67 26.61 3.62
C ASP A 384 30.92 25.65 2.68
N ALA A 385 29.77 25.11 3.08
CA ALA A 385 28.91 24.33 2.20
C ALA A 385 28.32 25.25 1.12
N THR A 386 28.55 24.90 -0.15
CA THR A 386 28.10 25.67 -1.31
C THR A 386 27.37 24.80 -2.31
N GLY A 387 26.51 25.42 -3.12
CA GLY A 387 25.80 24.77 -4.21
C GLY A 387 25.01 23.53 -3.79
N PRO A 388 25.18 22.38 -4.47
CA PRO A 388 24.46 21.15 -4.12
C PRO A 388 24.80 20.61 -2.72
N ASP A 389 26.02 20.82 -2.23
CA ASP A 389 26.45 20.27 -0.93
C ASP A 389 25.70 20.94 0.23
N PHE A 390 25.34 22.23 0.09
CA PHE A 390 24.48 22.92 1.05
C PHE A 390 23.08 22.29 1.11
N LEU A 391 22.50 22.01 -0.07
CA LEU A 391 21.16 21.41 -0.17
C LEU A 391 21.13 19.98 0.37
N ASP A 392 22.16 19.18 0.07
CA ASP A 392 22.29 17.82 0.59
C ASP A 392 22.42 17.83 2.12
N ALA A 393 23.25 18.72 2.67
CA ALA A 393 23.40 18.88 4.11
C ALA A 393 22.11 19.35 4.80
N LEU A 394 21.38 20.29 4.18
CA LEU A 394 20.08 20.74 4.67
C LEU A 394 19.06 19.59 4.72
N TYR A 395 19.00 18.79 3.65
CA TYR A 395 18.11 17.63 3.56
C TYR A 395 18.49 16.51 4.55
N ASP A 396 19.79 16.25 4.74
CA ASP A 396 20.27 15.30 5.75
C ASP A 396 19.94 15.76 7.18
N ALA A 397 20.04 17.06 7.45
CA ALA A 397 19.63 17.64 8.73
C ALA A 397 18.12 17.51 8.97
N LEU A 398 17.30 17.72 7.92
CA LEU A 398 15.86 17.48 7.95
C LEU A 398 15.55 16.02 8.30
N LYS A 399 16.12 15.06 7.55
CA LYS A 399 15.94 13.62 7.80
C LYS A 399 16.35 13.21 9.21
N THR A 400 17.44 13.77 9.73
CA THR A 400 17.91 13.46 11.09
C THR A 400 16.89 13.89 12.14
N LYS A 401 16.19 15.02 11.92
CA LYS A 401 15.13 15.49 12.82
C LYS A 401 13.83 14.69 12.70
N THR A 402 13.53 14.16 11.52
CA THR A 402 12.28 13.44 11.23
C THR A 402 12.40 11.92 11.36
N ALA A 403 13.59 11.37 11.62
CA ALA A 403 13.93 9.95 11.58
C ALA A 403 13.04 8.99 12.41
N PHE A 404 12.27 9.48 13.38
CA PHE A 404 11.32 8.69 14.15
C PHE A 404 9.89 8.63 13.57
N ALA A 405 9.55 9.53 12.64
CA ALA A 405 8.21 9.65 12.05
C ALA A 405 7.98 8.75 10.82
N GLY A 406 9.03 8.28 10.14
CA GLY A 406 8.93 7.44 8.94
C GLY A 406 9.61 8.05 7.71
N GLU A 407 9.18 7.64 6.51
CA GLU A 407 9.50 8.35 5.27
C GLU A 407 8.73 9.69 5.23
N LEU A 408 9.28 10.70 4.54
CA LEU A 408 8.61 12.00 4.38
C LEU A 408 7.24 11.79 3.72
N GLU A 409 6.22 12.50 4.22
CA GLU A 409 4.85 12.35 3.71
C GLU A 409 4.62 13.07 2.38
N ASP A 410 5.48 14.03 2.05
CA ASP A 410 5.38 14.85 0.83
C ASP A 410 6.73 15.00 0.10
N ASP A 411 6.67 15.51 -1.13
CA ASP A 411 7.83 15.87 -1.92
C ASP A 411 8.64 16.99 -1.26
N VAL A 412 9.97 16.90 -1.34
CA VAL A 412 10.87 17.93 -0.84
C VAL A 412 11.70 18.47 -2.00
N SER A 413 11.52 19.75 -2.30
CA SER A 413 12.25 20.42 -3.36
C SER A 413 12.72 21.81 -2.99
N ALA A 414 13.80 22.23 -3.63
CA ALA A 414 14.34 23.58 -3.46
C ALA A 414 15.15 24.04 -4.66
N ALA A 415 15.11 25.36 -4.92
CA ALA A 415 16.06 26.07 -5.75
C ALA A 415 16.86 27.07 -4.90
N PHE A 416 18.17 26.90 -4.87
CA PHE A 416 19.09 27.65 -4.02
C PHE A 416 20.01 28.52 -4.85
N LEU A 417 19.92 29.83 -4.66
CA LEU A 417 20.78 30.84 -5.25
C LEU A 417 21.90 31.23 -4.29
N GLU A 418 23.12 31.23 -4.81
CA GLU A 418 24.29 31.89 -4.22
C GLU A 418 24.69 33.06 -5.12
N TYR A 419 24.45 34.29 -4.67
CA TYR A 419 24.73 35.47 -5.49
C TYR A 419 26.20 35.91 -5.32
N GLY A 420 26.99 35.77 -6.38
CA GLY A 420 28.43 36.04 -6.37
C GLY A 420 28.80 37.50 -6.63
N GLY A 421 27.82 38.40 -6.74
CA GLY A 421 28.00 39.78 -7.18
C GLY A 421 27.95 39.95 -8.71
N PRO A 422 28.08 41.20 -9.18
CA PRO A 422 28.01 41.55 -10.60
C PRO A 422 29.21 41.05 -11.43
#